data_AF-A0A1M7P9A8-F1
#
_entry.id   AF-A0A1M7P9A8-F1
#
_cell.length_a   1.000
_cell.length_b   1.000
_cell.length_c   1.000
_cell.angle_alpha   90.00
_cell.angle_beta   90.00
_cell.angle_gamma   90.00
#
_symmetry.space_group_name_H-M   'P 1'
#
loop_
_entity.id
_entity.type
_entity.pdbx_description
1 polymer ?
#
loop_
_entity_poly.entity_id
_entity_poly.type
_entity_poly.pdbx_seq_one_letter_code
_entity_poly.pdbx_strand_id
1 'polypeptide(L)'
;MRTISPTLNSSAPQPAGATTAVLLCFVSYTPDPVNDITTYMPGWKIVWNGVQTEDGNYAFIAVDPTGDNYALAIRGSLPPQDIFDNWDAFANWVLEDLDVITRVKWQYATTADAKVSNGAYTAFTNLENMTDSFGSTLSVTDYLTSNVIGNGKQVTITGHSLGGNIANVYSSYFVSTLTSGNHPSSGVSLYTFAAPAPGNADFANDLDAKLPAAWHYQNANDIVPNFPVADTIFLTGLLYLPSPAASAISITYNDYTVTLREGFFLLYGVFLLYGYQQQQNNYTVFGTNLYDEYLDNTAEDWFGQAGAQHALANYAGFLGVMLPVLPSQPMVQHV
;
A
#
# COMPACT_ATOMS: atom_id res chain seq x y z
N MET A 1 -4.10 -14.87 16.89
CA MET A 1 -4.21 -13.42 16.64
C MET A 1 -4.25 -12.67 17.94
N ARG A 2 -3.36 -11.68 18.14
CA ARG A 2 -3.63 -10.61 19.10
C ARG A 2 -4.68 -9.71 18.46
N THR A 3 -5.80 -9.48 19.14
CA THR A 3 -6.73 -8.40 18.81
C THR A 3 -5.99 -7.08 19.01
N ILE A 4 -5.66 -6.40 17.91
CA ILE A 4 -5.11 -5.05 17.94
C ILE A 4 -6.32 -4.11 17.97
N SER A 5 -6.55 -3.46 19.12
CA SER A 5 -7.59 -2.44 19.25
C SER A 5 -7.12 -1.15 18.56
N PRO A 6 -7.94 -0.49 17.73
CA PRO A 6 -7.59 0.78 17.12
C PRO A 6 -7.26 1.82 18.19
N THR A 7 -6.14 2.53 18.02
CA THR A 7 -5.86 3.73 18.82
C THR A 7 -6.44 4.94 18.10
N LEU A 8 -7.52 5.52 18.65
CA LEU A 8 -8.14 6.74 18.11
C LEU A 8 -7.23 7.98 18.23
N ASN A 9 -6.15 7.88 19.03
CA ASN A 9 -5.15 8.91 19.23
C ASN A 9 -3.83 8.24 19.62
N SER A 10 -3.06 7.73 18.66
CA SER A 10 -1.67 7.36 18.96
C SER A 10 -0.84 8.64 19.04
N SER A 11 -0.56 9.06 20.28
CA SER A 11 0.44 10.08 20.62
C SER A 11 1.87 9.53 20.65
N ALA A 12 2.07 8.29 20.18
CA ALA A 12 3.40 7.69 20.08
C ALA A 12 4.21 8.44 19.02
N PRO A 13 5.42 8.93 19.34
CA PRO A 13 6.30 9.54 18.36
C PRO A 13 6.53 8.58 17.19
N GLN A 14 6.11 8.98 15.99
CA GLN A 14 6.35 8.21 14.78
C GLN A 14 7.78 8.46 14.28
N PRO A 15 8.42 7.51 13.59
CA PRO A 15 9.73 7.73 12.99
C PRO A 15 9.67 8.93 12.05
N ALA A 16 10.70 9.79 12.06
CA ALA A 16 10.74 10.98 11.22
C ALA A 16 10.57 10.66 9.72
N GLY A 17 11.00 9.47 9.28
CA GLY A 17 10.83 8.99 7.91
C GLY A 17 9.37 8.79 7.48
N ALA A 18 8.43 8.62 8.42
CA ALA A 18 7.02 8.38 8.10
C ALA A 18 6.35 9.61 7.44
N THR A 19 6.60 10.80 8.00
CA THR A 19 6.12 12.08 7.45
C THR A 19 6.69 12.32 6.04
N THR A 20 7.98 12.04 5.83
CA THR A 20 8.60 12.13 4.50
C THR A 20 7.98 11.12 3.53
N ALA A 21 7.81 9.87 3.96
CA ALA A 21 7.26 8.80 3.15
C ALA A 21 5.82 9.08 2.69
N VAL A 22 4.95 9.59 3.56
CA VAL A 22 3.55 9.91 3.19
C VAL A 22 3.47 11.08 2.22
N LEU A 23 4.34 12.09 2.35
CA LEU A 23 4.43 13.22 1.41
C LEU A 23 4.94 12.76 0.04
N LEU A 24 5.89 11.84 -0.01
CA LEU A 24 6.37 11.26 -1.27
C LEU A 24 5.30 10.40 -1.95
N CYS A 25 4.51 9.65 -1.17
CA CYS A 25 3.32 8.99 -1.69
C CYS A 25 2.38 10.02 -2.32
N PHE A 26 2.08 11.12 -1.63
CA PHE A 26 1.25 12.20 -2.17
C PHE A 26 1.80 12.76 -3.50
N VAL A 27 3.10 13.08 -3.55
CA VAL A 27 3.78 13.57 -4.76
C VAL A 27 3.62 12.60 -5.93
N SER A 28 3.64 11.28 -5.69
CA SER A 28 3.46 10.29 -6.77
C SER A 28 2.09 10.36 -7.46
N TYR A 29 1.07 10.93 -6.81
CA TYR A 29 -0.27 11.13 -7.35
C TYR A 29 -0.50 12.53 -7.94
N THR A 30 0.46 13.45 -7.86
CA THR A 30 0.28 14.79 -8.42
C THR A 30 0.33 14.76 -9.95
N PRO A 31 -0.28 15.75 -10.64
CA PRO A 31 -0.27 15.79 -12.10
C PRO A 31 1.13 15.91 -12.72
N ASP A 32 2.08 16.55 -12.02
CA ASP A 32 3.46 16.70 -12.48
C ASP A 32 4.44 16.50 -11.31
N PRO A 33 4.72 15.25 -10.90
CA PRO A 33 5.53 14.95 -9.72
C PRO A 33 6.92 15.62 -9.75
N VAL A 34 7.52 15.76 -10.93
CA VAL A 34 8.86 16.34 -11.12
C VAL A 34 8.88 17.80 -10.70
N ASN A 35 7.88 18.58 -11.07
CA ASN A 35 7.79 20.00 -10.72
C ASN A 35 7.15 20.20 -9.34
N ASP A 36 6.14 19.40 -9.02
CA ASP A 36 5.34 19.51 -7.79
C ASP A 36 6.11 19.13 -6.53
N ILE A 37 7.10 18.23 -6.61
CA ILE A 37 7.89 17.80 -5.44
C ILE A 37 8.51 19.00 -4.71
N THR A 38 8.96 20.03 -5.45
CA THR A 38 9.60 21.21 -4.84
C THR A 38 8.64 22.10 -4.08
N THR A 39 7.35 22.06 -4.45
CA THR A 39 6.27 22.80 -3.77
C THR A 39 5.94 22.15 -2.45
N TYR A 40 5.82 20.83 -2.42
CA TYR A 40 5.35 20.08 -1.25
C TYR A 40 6.48 19.62 -0.34
N MET A 41 7.69 19.48 -0.88
CA MET A 41 8.89 19.06 -0.17
C MET A 41 10.08 19.96 -0.57
N PRO A 42 10.14 21.20 -0.05
CA PRO A 42 11.14 22.19 -0.47
C PRO A 42 12.58 21.65 -0.45
N GLY A 43 13.25 21.75 -1.59
CA GLY A 43 14.63 21.32 -1.81
C GLY A 43 14.81 19.83 -2.13
N TRP A 44 13.77 19.00 -1.99
CA TRP A 44 13.78 17.66 -2.57
C TRP A 44 13.74 17.74 -4.10
N LYS A 45 14.35 16.76 -4.74
CA LYS A 45 14.38 16.65 -6.21
C LYS A 45 14.26 15.20 -6.65
N ILE A 46 13.48 14.97 -7.71
CA ILE A 46 13.46 13.67 -8.40
C ILE A 46 14.76 13.54 -9.21
N VAL A 47 15.42 12.40 -9.10
CA VAL A 47 16.72 12.09 -9.74
C VAL A 47 16.68 10.86 -10.64
N TRP A 48 15.57 10.13 -10.61
CA TRP A 48 15.19 9.06 -11.54
C TRP A 48 13.67 9.09 -11.60
N ASN A 49 13.09 9.20 -12.79
CA ASN A 49 11.66 9.40 -12.98
C ASN A 49 11.10 8.35 -13.93
N GLY A 50 10.40 7.36 -13.38
CA GLY A 50 9.89 6.23 -14.14
C GLY A 50 8.88 6.65 -15.20
N VAL A 51 8.93 6.00 -16.36
CA VAL A 51 7.86 6.11 -17.35
C VAL A 51 6.65 5.35 -16.83
N GLN A 52 5.56 6.08 -16.59
CA GLN A 52 4.29 5.49 -16.15
C GLN A 52 3.82 4.43 -17.15
N THR A 53 3.38 3.29 -16.62
CA THR A 53 2.82 2.19 -17.42
C THR A 53 1.37 2.48 -17.83
N GLU A 54 0.84 1.72 -18.80
CA GLU A 54 -0.54 1.90 -19.30
C GLU A 54 -1.60 1.73 -18.21
N ASP A 55 -1.37 0.80 -17.27
CA ASP A 55 -2.21 0.54 -16.09
C ASP A 55 -1.98 1.55 -14.95
N GLY A 56 -1.11 2.54 -15.15
CA GLY A 56 -0.94 3.66 -14.22
C GLY A 56 0.06 3.44 -13.10
N ASN A 57 0.75 2.30 -13.04
CA ASN A 57 1.88 2.13 -12.14
C ASN A 57 2.96 3.17 -12.46
N TYR A 58 3.51 3.78 -11.42
CA TYR A 58 4.51 4.84 -11.55
C TYR A 58 5.42 4.83 -10.34
N ALA A 59 6.70 5.11 -10.55
CA ALA A 59 7.64 5.25 -9.46
C ALA A 59 8.70 6.30 -9.78
N PHE A 60 9.26 6.90 -8.74
CA PHE A 60 10.40 7.79 -8.87
C PHE A 60 11.37 7.64 -7.71
N ILE A 61 12.62 8.01 -7.95
CA ILE A 61 13.63 8.15 -6.91
C ILE A 61 13.86 9.64 -6.68
N ALA A 62 13.69 10.10 -5.45
CA ALA A 62 14.01 11.46 -5.04
C ALA A 62 15.14 11.48 -4.03
N VAL A 63 15.78 12.64 -3.91
CA VAL A 63 16.81 12.91 -2.90
C VAL A 63 16.50 14.20 -2.17
N ASP A 64 16.83 14.21 -0.89
CA ASP A 64 16.72 15.37 -0.02
C ASP A 64 17.76 16.47 -0.35
N PRO A 65 17.65 17.66 0.28
CA PRO A 65 18.58 18.76 0.03
C PRO A 65 20.03 18.49 0.44
N THR A 66 20.28 17.56 1.37
CA THR A 66 21.64 17.23 1.80
C THR A 66 22.34 16.33 0.78
N GLY A 67 21.56 15.53 0.03
CA GLY A 67 22.10 14.56 -0.91
C GLY A 67 22.41 13.21 -0.27
N ASP A 68 21.98 12.97 0.97
CA ASP A 68 22.29 11.76 1.75
C ASP A 68 21.08 10.83 1.93
N ASN A 69 19.87 11.38 1.86
CA ASN A 69 18.64 10.61 2.03
C ASN A 69 17.88 10.53 0.71
N TYR A 70 17.79 9.33 0.18
CA TYR A 70 17.03 9.02 -1.02
C TYR A 70 15.70 8.39 -0.64
N ALA A 71 14.75 8.45 -1.55
CA ALA A 71 13.52 7.70 -1.42
C ALA A 71 13.04 7.16 -2.76
N LEU A 72 12.59 5.92 -2.77
CA LEU A 72 11.82 5.32 -3.85
C LEU A 72 10.35 5.41 -3.48
N ALA A 73 9.60 6.25 -4.19
CA ALA A 73 8.17 6.37 -4.04
C ALA A 73 7.47 5.58 -5.13
N ILE A 74 6.56 4.69 -4.74
CA ILE A 74 5.85 3.78 -5.64
C ILE A 74 4.36 4.09 -5.56
N ARG A 75 3.80 4.42 -6.72
CA ARG A 75 2.36 4.45 -6.98
C ARG A 75 1.99 3.15 -7.68
N GLY A 76 1.03 2.41 -7.12
CA GLY A 76 0.39 1.32 -7.85
C GLY A 76 -0.43 1.88 -9.02
N SER A 77 -1.15 1.01 -9.73
CA SER A 77 -2.20 1.46 -10.65
C SER A 77 -3.06 2.48 -9.91
N LEU A 78 -3.55 3.48 -10.64
CA LEU A 78 -4.67 4.24 -10.10
C LEU A 78 -5.75 3.19 -9.98
N PRO A 79 -6.14 2.72 -8.77
CA PRO A 79 -7.29 1.85 -8.70
C PRO A 79 -8.38 2.64 -9.41
N PRO A 80 -9.03 2.03 -10.41
CA PRO A 80 -10.05 2.74 -11.12
C PRO A 80 -11.02 3.25 -10.04
N GLN A 81 -11.48 4.51 -10.18
CA GLN A 81 -12.27 5.16 -9.13
C GLN A 81 -13.47 4.28 -8.70
N ASP A 82 -13.83 3.35 -9.58
CA ASP A 82 -14.87 2.35 -9.45
C ASP A 82 -14.58 1.17 -8.50
N ILE A 83 -13.37 0.95 -7.97
CA ILE A 83 -13.15 -0.16 -7.02
C ILE A 83 -14.03 -0.03 -5.76
N PHE A 84 -14.51 1.19 -5.49
CA PHE A 84 -15.44 1.54 -4.42
C PHE A 84 -16.82 1.98 -4.97
N ASP A 85 -17.17 1.65 -6.21
CA ASP A 85 -18.52 1.94 -6.73
C ASP A 85 -19.52 0.89 -6.26
N ASN A 86 -19.09 -0.37 -6.19
CA ASN A 86 -19.94 -1.49 -5.80
C ASN A 86 -19.12 -2.76 -5.51
N TRP A 87 -19.82 -3.82 -5.10
CA TRP A 87 -19.24 -5.10 -4.76
C TRP A 87 -18.56 -5.81 -5.93
N ASP A 88 -19.13 -5.73 -7.13
CA ASP A 88 -18.57 -6.43 -8.30
C ASP A 88 -17.23 -5.82 -8.70
N ALA A 89 -17.14 -4.49 -8.72
CA ALA A 89 -15.89 -3.78 -8.99
C ALA A 89 -14.83 -4.05 -7.91
N PHE A 90 -15.22 -4.03 -6.63
CA PHE A 90 -14.33 -4.38 -5.52
C PHE A 90 -13.81 -5.82 -5.63
N ALA A 91 -14.70 -6.79 -5.90
CA ALA A 91 -14.33 -8.19 -6.07
C ALA A 91 -13.42 -8.40 -7.29
N ASN A 92 -13.67 -7.67 -8.38
CA ASN A 92 -12.82 -7.67 -9.57
C ASN A 92 -11.40 -7.21 -9.24
N TRP A 93 -11.27 -6.09 -8.53
CA TRP A 93 -9.97 -5.58 -8.11
C TRP A 93 -9.22 -6.60 -7.23
N VAL A 94 -9.89 -7.25 -6.28
CA VAL A 94 -9.25 -8.29 -5.45
C VAL A 94 -8.82 -9.49 -6.30
N LEU A 95 -9.68 -10.00 -7.17
CA LEU A 95 -9.47 -11.29 -7.83
C LEU A 95 -8.68 -11.20 -9.14
N GLU A 96 -8.91 -10.16 -9.94
CA GLU A 96 -8.26 -9.95 -11.23
C GLU A 96 -7.03 -9.07 -11.09
N ASP A 97 -7.17 -7.86 -10.52
CA ASP A 97 -6.05 -6.89 -10.51
C ASP A 97 -4.97 -7.28 -9.52
N LEU A 98 -5.33 -7.69 -8.30
CA LEU A 98 -4.35 -8.22 -7.34
C LEU A 98 -3.96 -9.68 -7.62
N ASP A 99 -4.74 -10.42 -8.42
CA ASP A 99 -4.61 -11.86 -8.71
C ASP A 99 -4.11 -12.66 -7.49
N VAL A 100 -4.91 -12.59 -6.42
CA VAL A 100 -4.58 -13.16 -5.11
C VAL A 100 -4.86 -14.67 -5.02
N ILE A 101 -5.64 -15.20 -5.95
CA ILE A 101 -5.92 -16.64 -6.03
C ILE A 101 -4.68 -17.36 -6.59
N THR A 102 -4.06 -16.80 -7.61
CA THR A 102 -2.80 -17.34 -8.12
C THR A 102 -1.65 -16.87 -7.25
N ARG A 103 -0.87 -17.81 -6.70
CA ARG A 103 0.31 -17.50 -5.88
C ARG A 103 1.55 -18.04 -6.54
N VAL A 104 2.58 -17.21 -6.63
CA VAL A 104 3.88 -17.59 -7.21
C VAL A 104 4.91 -17.71 -6.10
N LYS A 105 5.87 -18.63 -6.27
CA LYS A 105 6.96 -18.81 -5.31
C LYS A 105 7.82 -17.53 -5.27
N TRP A 106 8.05 -17.01 -4.08
CA TRP A 106 8.95 -15.88 -3.88
C TRP A 106 10.39 -16.39 -3.73
N GLN A 107 11.12 -16.44 -4.85
CA GLN A 107 12.47 -17.02 -4.90
C GLN A 107 13.52 -16.25 -4.10
N TYR A 108 13.23 -15.00 -3.72
CA TYR A 108 14.14 -14.17 -2.93
C TYR A 108 13.99 -14.39 -1.42
N ALA A 109 12.97 -15.13 -0.97
CA ALA A 109 12.87 -15.54 0.43
C ALA A 109 13.91 -16.59 0.83
N THR A 110 14.22 -16.61 2.12
CA THR A 110 15.04 -17.66 2.74
C THR A 110 14.27 -18.97 2.89
N THR A 111 12.94 -18.90 3.06
CA THR A 111 12.05 -20.06 3.21
C THR A 111 11.52 -20.53 1.86
N ALA A 112 11.53 -21.85 1.63
CA ALA A 112 11.11 -22.43 0.36
C ALA A 112 9.61 -22.26 0.05
N ASP A 113 8.78 -22.04 1.07
CA ASP A 113 7.32 -21.97 0.99
C ASP A 113 6.78 -20.54 0.86
N ALA A 114 7.66 -19.53 0.88
CA ALA A 114 7.25 -18.14 0.67
C ALA A 114 6.61 -17.96 -0.71
N LYS A 115 5.45 -17.31 -0.71
CA LYS A 115 4.68 -17.00 -1.92
C LYS A 115 4.11 -15.61 -1.84
N VAL A 116 4.09 -14.95 -3.00
CA VAL A 116 3.35 -13.70 -3.21
C VAL A 116 2.19 -13.95 -4.17
N SER A 117 1.16 -13.12 -4.14
CA SER A 117 0.11 -13.11 -5.18
C SER A 117 0.73 -12.85 -6.55
N ASN A 118 0.13 -13.40 -7.60
CA ASN A 118 0.60 -13.20 -8.96
C ASN A 118 0.50 -11.73 -9.40
N GLY A 119 -0.53 -11.00 -8.95
CA GLY A 119 -0.64 -9.56 -9.21
C GLY A 119 0.49 -8.77 -8.57
N ALA A 120 0.79 -9.03 -7.29
CA ALA A 120 1.96 -8.42 -6.63
C ALA A 120 3.30 -8.73 -7.33
N TYR A 121 3.48 -9.96 -7.83
CA TYR A 121 4.68 -10.32 -8.60
C TYR A 121 4.75 -9.59 -9.95
N THR A 122 3.62 -9.47 -10.63
CA THR A 122 3.50 -8.75 -11.91
C THR A 122 3.81 -7.27 -11.71
N ALA A 123 3.20 -6.63 -10.71
CA ALA A 123 3.42 -5.23 -10.40
C ALA A 123 4.87 -4.95 -9.97
N PHE A 124 5.49 -5.84 -9.18
CA PHE A 124 6.93 -5.81 -8.89
C PHE A 124 7.78 -5.91 -10.17
N THR A 125 7.43 -6.82 -11.08
CA THR A 125 8.15 -6.99 -12.34
C THR A 125 8.02 -5.75 -13.24
N ASN A 126 6.86 -5.11 -13.25
CA ASN A 126 6.64 -3.84 -13.95
C ASN A 126 7.52 -2.72 -13.38
N LEU A 127 7.64 -2.64 -12.04
CA LEU A 127 8.55 -1.68 -11.39
C LEU A 127 10.01 -1.91 -11.79
N GLU A 128 10.49 -3.16 -11.77
CA GLU A 128 11.88 -3.48 -12.13
C GLU A 128 12.19 -3.23 -13.62
N ASN A 129 11.20 -3.41 -14.49
CA ASN A 129 11.33 -3.15 -15.92
C ASN A 129 11.05 -1.68 -16.31
N MET A 130 10.68 -0.83 -15.35
CA MET A 130 10.37 0.57 -15.59
C MET A 130 11.63 1.31 -16.05
N THR A 131 11.49 2.14 -17.09
CA THR A 131 12.58 2.93 -17.65
C THR A 131 12.55 4.36 -17.13
N ASP A 132 13.72 4.99 -17.07
CA ASP A 132 13.85 6.39 -16.65
C ASP A 132 13.57 7.36 -17.79
N SER A 133 12.67 8.30 -17.56
CA SER A 133 12.38 9.41 -18.47
C SER A 133 13.46 10.50 -18.47
N PHE A 134 14.35 10.55 -17.47
CA PHE A 134 15.50 11.45 -17.46
C PHE A 134 16.73 10.91 -18.21
N GLY A 135 16.65 9.67 -18.72
CA GLY A 135 17.66 9.08 -19.60
C GLY A 135 18.70 8.21 -18.91
N SER A 136 18.56 7.90 -17.61
CA SER A 136 19.32 6.82 -16.99
C SER A 136 19.05 5.49 -17.69
N THR A 137 20.11 4.73 -17.98
CA THR A 137 19.99 3.36 -18.49
C THR A 137 19.89 2.31 -17.38
N LEU A 138 19.95 2.74 -16.12
CA LEU A 138 19.89 1.86 -14.95
C LEU A 138 18.43 1.57 -14.57
N SER A 139 18.16 0.31 -14.23
CA SER A 139 16.94 -0.09 -13.52
C SER A 139 16.83 0.64 -12.17
N VAL A 140 15.65 0.62 -11.55
CA VAL A 140 15.45 1.15 -10.18
C VAL A 140 16.46 0.53 -9.22
N THR A 141 16.61 -0.78 -9.25
CA THR A 141 17.51 -1.53 -8.37
C THR A 141 18.98 -1.21 -8.62
N ASP A 142 19.42 -1.14 -9.89
CA ASP A 142 20.82 -0.80 -10.20
C ASP A 142 21.13 0.65 -9.84
N TYR A 143 20.18 1.56 -10.03
CA TYR A 143 20.32 2.96 -9.65
C TYR A 143 20.48 3.09 -8.14
N LEU A 144 19.59 2.50 -7.35
CA LEU A 144 19.67 2.54 -5.88
C LEU A 144 20.93 1.85 -5.37
N THR A 145 21.30 0.70 -5.91
CA THR A 145 22.51 -0.03 -5.49
C THR A 145 23.77 0.78 -5.77
N SER A 146 23.93 1.31 -6.99
CA SER A 146 25.17 1.97 -7.43
C SER A 146 25.31 3.40 -6.94
N ASN A 147 24.22 4.17 -6.95
CA ASN A 147 24.25 5.61 -6.66
C ASN A 147 23.89 5.96 -5.22
N VAL A 148 23.22 5.06 -4.49
CA VAL A 148 22.76 5.28 -3.13
C VAL A 148 23.51 4.38 -2.16
N ILE A 149 23.23 3.08 -2.18
CA ILE A 149 23.78 2.13 -1.19
C ILE A 149 25.30 2.01 -1.32
N GLY A 150 25.83 1.91 -2.54
CA GLY A 150 27.27 1.85 -2.81
C GLY A 150 28.04 3.09 -2.33
N ASN A 151 27.35 4.21 -2.14
CA ASN A 151 27.91 5.46 -1.63
C ASN A 151 27.65 5.67 -0.13
N GLY A 152 27.15 4.64 0.58
CA GLY A 152 26.86 4.71 2.02
C GLY A 152 25.67 5.61 2.39
N LYS A 153 24.76 5.85 1.43
CA LYS A 153 23.59 6.71 1.61
C LYS A 153 22.36 5.89 2.00
N GLN A 154 21.35 6.59 2.50
CA GLN A 154 20.11 5.97 2.98
C GLN A 154 19.02 5.98 1.91
N VAL A 155 18.18 4.96 1.90
CA VAL A 155 16.98 4.90 1.05
C VAL A 155 15.73 4.57 1.86
N THR A 156 14.69 5.35 1.62
CA THR A 156 13.33 5.10 2.09
C THR A 156 12.49 4.56 0.94
N ILE A 157 11.98 3.35 1.06
CA ILE A 157 11.03 2.78 0.10
C ILE A 157 9.62 3.03 0.63
N THR A 158 8.73 3.58 -0.20
CA THR A 158 7.38 3.91 0.23
C THR A 158 6.32 3.70 -0.84
N GLY A 159 5.08 3.47 -0.39
CA GLY A 159 3.92 3.39 -1.26
C GLY A 159 2.60 3.40 -0.49
N HIS A 160 1.55 3.85 -1.16
CA HIS A 160 0.16 3.82 -0.68
C HIS A 160 -0.66 2.81 -1.49
N SER A 161 -1.65 2.17 -0.87
CA SER A 161 -2.55 1.23 -1.54
C SER A 161 -1.77 0.10 -2.23
N LEU A 162 -2.04 -0.18 -3.51
CA LEU A 162 -1.26 -1.10 -4.33
C LEU A 162 0.23 -0.72 -4.38
N GLY A 163 0.58 0.57 -4.36
CA GLY A 163 1.97 1.01 -4.25
C GLY A 163 2.64 0.52 -2.95
N GLY A 164 1.91 0.45 -1.85
CA GLY A 164 2.39 -0.11 -0.59
C GLY A 164 2.58 -1.63 -0.65
N ASN A 165 1.72 -2.34 -1.39
CA ASN A 165 1.89 -3.76 -1.69
C ASN A 165 3.17 -4.00 -2.51
N ILE A 166 3.37 -3.23 -3.59
CA ILE A 166 4.58 -3.30 -4.42
C ILE A 166 5.83 -2.97 -3.60
N ALA A 167 5.77 -1.94 -2.74
CA ALA A 167 6.87 -1.54 -1.87
C ALA A 167 7.32 -2.66 -0.92
N ASN A 168 6.40 -3.47 -0.39
CA ASN A 168 6.73 -4.65 0.41
C ASN A 168 7.50 -5.70 -0.40
N VAL A 169 6.99 -6.06 -1.58
CA VAL A 169 7.61 -7.07 -2.46
C VAL A 169 8.98 -6.59 -2.94
N TYR A 170 9.05 -5.35 -3.42
CA TYR A 170 10.29 -4.72 -3.86
C TYR A 170 11.33 -4.70 -2.74
N SER A 171 10.96 -4.31 -1.51
CA SER A 171 11.90 -4.26 -0.38
C SER A 171 12.46 -5.64 -0.03
N SER A 172 11.63 -6.69 -0.06
CA SER A 172 12.09 -8.07 0.15
C SER A 172 13.12 -8.48 -0.89
N TYR A 173 12.85 -8.18 -2.17
CA TYR A 173 13.79 -8.43 -3.27
C TYR A 173 15.07 -7.60 -3.10
N PHE A 174 14.95 -6.29 -2.88
CA PHE A 174 16.07 -5.36 -2.81
C PHE A 174 17.05 -5.73 -1.70
N VAL A 175 16.56 -6.02 -0.48
CA VAL A 175 17.44 -6.46 0.62
C VAL A 175 18.15 -7.78 0.29
N SER A 176 17.47 -8.70 -0.40
CA SER A 176 18.05 -9.98 -0.82
C SER A 176 19.14 -9.79 -1.88
N THR A 177 18.90 -8.90 -2.83
CA THR A 177 19.86 -8.49 -3.88
C THR A 177 21.09 -7.81 -3.27
N LEU A 178 20.90 -6.86 -2.36
CA LEU A 178 22.00 -6.22 -1.64
C LEU A 178 22.85 -7.25 -0.89
N THR A 179 22.20 -8.15 -0.15
CA THR A 179 22.90 -9.19 0.62
C THR A 179 23.74 -10.10 -0.29
N SER A 180 23.18 -10.52 -1.43
CA SER A 180 23.87 -11.36 -2.41
C SER A 180 25.01 -10.62 -3.11
N GLY A 181 24.90 -9.31 -3.27
CA GLY A 181 25.94 -8.41 -3.78
C GLY A 181 26.99 -7.98 -2.75
N ASN A 182 26.93 -8.47 -1.50
CA ASN A 182 27.77 -8.02 -0.38
C ASN A 182 27.63 -6.51 -0.06
N HIS A 183 26.46 -5.94 -0.30
CA HIS A 183 26.12 -4.57 0.12
C HIS A 183 25.36 -4.59 1.45
N PRO A 184 25.56 -3.57 2.32
CA PRO A 184 24.79 -3.45 3.55
C PRO A 184 23.34 -3.07 3.28
N SER A 185 22.41 -3.68 4.01
CA SER A 185 20.98 -3.31 3.99
C SER A 185 20.58 -2.34 5.12
N SER A 186 21.51 -1.97 6.01
CA SER A 186 21.25 -1.08 7.16
C SER A 186 20.81 0.33 6.78
N GLY A 187 21.03 0.74 5.52
CA GLY A 187 20.57 2.01 4.97
C GLY A 187 19.18 1.98 4.36
N VAL A 188 18.50 0.83 4.39
CA VAL A 188 17.17 0.64 3.80
C VAL A 188 16.10 0.79 4.88
N SER A 189 15.04 1.51 4.58
CA SER A 189 13.82 1.56 5.38
C SER A 189 12.58 1.46 4.50
N LEU A 190 11.50 0.93 5.05
CA LEU A 190 10.23 0.75 4.36
C LEU A 190 9.11 1.41 5.15
N TYR A 191 8.26 2.18 4.46
CA TYR A 191 7.05 2.76 5.02
C TYR A 191 5.90 2.49 4.06
N THR A 192 4.83 1.86 4.53
CA THR A 192 3.68 1.56 3.67
C THR A 192 2.39 2.05 4.31
N PHE A 193 1.51 2.56 3.47
CA PHE A 193 0.22 3.12 3.88
C PHE A 193 -0.88 2.37 3.15
N ALA A 194 -1.90 1.91 3.87
CA ALA A 194 -3.07 1.29 3.24
C ALA A 194 -2.76 0.06 2.36
N ALA A 195 -1.68 -0.68 2.66
CA ALA A 195 -1.21 -1.74 1.78
C ALA A 195 -2.02 -3.04 1.96
N PRO A 196 -2.60 -3.64 0.90
CA PRO A 196 -3.10 -5.01 0.96
C PRO A 196 -1.93 -6.00 1.11
N ALA A 197 -2.17 -7.16 1.72
CA ALA A 197 -1.12 -8.13 1.98
C ALA A 197 -0.59 -8.76 0.67
N PRO A 198 0.73 -8.71 0.40
CA PRO A 198 1.29 -9.20 -0.85
C PRO A 198 1.50 -10.72 -0.91
N GLY A 199 1.52 -11.41 0.22
CA GLY A 199 1.95 -12.80 0.27
C GLY A 199 1.54 -13.56 1.52
N ASN A 200 1.94 -14.82 1.57
CA ASN A 200 1.65 -15.71 2.69
C ASN A 200 2.48 -15.38 3.95
N ALA A 201 2.16 -16.04 5.06
CA ALA A 201 2.88 -15.90 6.32
C ALA A 201 4.40 -16.08 6.19
N ASP A 202 4.87 -17.02 5.36
CA ASP A 202 6.30 -17.23 5.11
C ASP A 202 6.96 -16.02 4.44
N PHE A 203 6.29 -15.41 3.44
CA PHE A 203 6.76 -14.15 2.86
C PHE A 203 6.78 -13.01 3.89
N ALA A 204 5.70 -12.84 4.66
CA ALA A 204 5.59 -11.76 5.64
C ALA A 204 6.68 -11.86 6.72
N ASN A 205 6.88 -13.06 7.27
CA ASN A 205 7.89 -13.32 8.29
C ASN A 205 9.32 -13.18 7.72
N ASP A 206 9.56 -13.55 6.46
CA ASP A 206 10.85 -13.38 5.81
C ASP A 206 11.20 -11.89 5.60
N LEU A 207 10.24 -11.07 5.17
CA LEU A 207 10.44 -9.61 5.07
C LEU A 207 10.70 -9.00 6.45
N ASP A 208 9.91 -9.37 7.46
CA ASP A 208 10.10 -8.89 8.84
C ASP A 208 11.50 -9.24 9.37
N ALA A 209 12.00 -10.44 9.07
CA ALA A 209 13.34 -10.85 9.48
C ALA A 209 14.46 -10.07 8.77
N LYS A 210 14.28 -9.76 7.48
CA LYS A 210 15.27 -9.06 6.64
C LYS A 210 15.33 -7.57 6.88
N LEU A 211 14.20 -6.95 7.18
CA LEU A 211 14.07 -5.50 7.30
C LEU A 211 13.35 -5.10 8.59
N PRO A 212 14.06 -5.08 9.73
CA PRO A 212 13.51 -4.58 11.00
C PRO A 212 13.03 -3.12 10.93
N ALA A 213 13.59 -2.36 9.99
CA ALA A 213 13.24 -0.98 9.66
C ALA A 213 12.08 -0.91 8.64
N ALA A 214 11.06 -1.74 8.81
CA ALA A 214 9.81 -1.70 8.05
C ALA A 214 8.67 -1.21 8.97
N TRP A 215 7.91 -0.22 8.50
CA TRP A 215 6.77 0.37 9.20
C TRP A 215 5.54 0.31 8.31
N HIS A 216 4.41 -0.10 8.90
CA HIS A 216 3.16 -0.30 8.19
C HIS A 216 2.05 0.47 8.91
N TYR A 217 1.26 1.24 8.16
CA TYR A 217 0.19 2.06 8.70
C TYR A 217 -1.14 1.60 8.10
N GLN A 218 -2.09 1.34 8.99
CA GLN A 218 -3.46 0.95 8.65
C GLN A 218 -4.45 1.86 9.39
N ASN A 219 -5.36 2.46 8.63
CA ASN A 219 -6.59 3.00 9.20
C ASN A 219 -7.53 1.83 9.49
N ALA A 220 -8.07 1.74 10.71
CA ALA A 220 -8.96 0.67 11.15
C ALA A 220 -10.27 0.61 10.35
N ASN A 221 -10.69 1.74 9.77
CA ASN A 221 -11.86 1.82 8.90
C ASN A 221 -11.50 1.67 7.41
N ASP A 222 -10.22 1.56 7.06
CA ASP A 222 -9.83 1.24 5.69
C ASP A 222 -9.83 -0.28 5.49
N ILE A 223 -10.61 -0.72 4.51
CA ILE A 223 -10.80 -2.14 4.23
C ILE A 223 -9.63 -2.72 3.45
N VAL A 224 -8.88 -1.93 2.68
CA VAL A 224 -7.87 -2.43 1.73
C VAL A 224 -6.78 -3.27 2.42
N PRO A 225 -6.20 -2.85 3.55
CA PRO A 225 -5.25 -3.67 4.30
C PRO A 225 -5.80 -5.00 4.83
N ASN A 226 -7.13 -5.16 4.89
CA ASN A 226 -7.72 -6.41 5.34
C ASN A 226 -7.63 -7.51 4.27
N PHE A 227 -7.33 -7.19 3.01
CA PHE A 227 -7.29 -8.13 1.91
C PHE A 227 -5.86 -8.53 1.55
N PRO A 228 -5.64 -9.76 1.06
CA PRO A 228 -6.56 -10.92 1.04
C PRO A 228 -6.46 -11.79 2.33
N VAL A 229 -6.26 -11.18 3.51
CA VAL A 229 -6.06 -11.92 4.77
C VAL A 229 -7.40 -12.37 5.33
N ALA A 230 -7.62 -13.69 5.38
CA ALA A 230 -8.94 -14.28 5.69
C ALA A 230 -9.59 -13.69 6.95
N ASP A 231 -8.87 -13.71 8.08
CA ASP A 231 -9.44 -13.29 9.36
C ASP A 231 -9.85 -11.80 9.37
N THR A 232 -9.08 -10.93 8.72
CA THR A 232 -9.42 -9.51 8.62
C THR A 232 -10.53 -9.24 7.60
N ILE A 233 -10.66 -10.05 6.54
CA ILE A 233 -11.82 -10.00 5.63
C ILE A 233 -13.10 -10.32 6.40
N PHE A 234 -13.08 -11.32 7.28
CA PHE A 234 -14.22 -11.62 8.15
C PHE A 234 -14.59 -10.40 9.02
N LEU A 235 -13.60 -9.72 9.59
CA LEU A 235 -13.81 -8.51 10.38
C LEU A 235 -14.34 -7.34 9.54
N THR A 236 -13.96 -7.21 8.27
CA THR A 236 -14.54 -6.21 7.34
C THR A 236 -16.06 -6.34 7.24
N GLY A 237 -16.62 -7.56 7.26
CA GLY A 237 -18.07 -7.79 7.25
C GLY A 237 -18.81 -7.28 8.51
N LEU A 238 -18.08 -6.81 9.52
CA LEU A 238 -18.62 -6.20 10.73
C LEU A 238 -18.59 -4.66 10.69
N LEU A 239 -17.99 -4.04 9.67
CA LEU A 239 -18.00 -2.61 9.43
C LEU A 239 -19.28 -2.17 8.67
N TYR A 240 -19.74 -0.92 8.75
CA TYR A 240 -19.39 0.17 9.66
C TYR A 240 -20.57 0.36 10.62
N LEU A 241 -20.34 0.21 11.93
CA LEU A 241 -21.41 0.32 12.93
C LEU A 241 -21.50 1.74 13.51
N PRO A 242 -22.72 2.25 13.80
CA PRO A 242 -24.01 1.61 13.59
C PRO A 242 -24.52 1.67 12.14
N SER A 243 -23.97 2.56 11.31
CA SER A 243 -24.31 2.77 9.90
C SER A 243 -23.09 3.37 9.17
N PRO A 244 -22.84 3.06 7.89
CA PRO A 244 -23.53 2.08 7.05
C PRO A 244 -23.12 0.64 7.43
N ALA A 245 -24.03 -0.15 7.98
CA ALA A 245 -23.72 -1.47 8.50
C ALA A 245 -23.82 -2.52 7.39
N ALA A 246 -22.74 -3.29 7.13
CA ALA A 246 -22.74 -4.34 6.10
C ALA A 246 -23.86 -5.40 6.28
N SER A 247 -24.39 -5.58 7.50
CA SER A 247 -25.55 -6.47 7.73
C SER A 247 -26.90 -5.90 7.33
N ALA A 248 -27.00 -4.58 7.17
CA ALA A 248 -28.24 -3.90 6.77
C ALA A 248 -28.32 -3.69 5.26
N ILE A 249 -27.26 -4.02 4.52
CA ILE A 249 -27.14 -3.82 3.07
C ILE A 249 -27.22 -5.18 2.40
N SER A 250 -28.17 -5.37 1.48
CA SER A 250 -28.31 -6.58 0.67
C SER A 250 -27.88 -6.35 -0.76
N ILE A 251 -27.16 -7.32 -1.32
CA ILE A 251 -26.73 -7.38 -2.71
C ILE A 251 -27.36 -8.61 -3.34
N THR A 252 -27.86 -8.49 -4.57
CA THR A 252 -28.45 -9.61 -5.31
C THR A 252 -27.62 -9.91 -6.55
N TYR A 253 -27.15 -11.14 -6.67
CA TYR A 253 -26.42 -11.64 -7.84
C TYR A 253 -26.99 -12.99 -8.28
N ASN A 254 -27.35 -13.13 -9.57
CA ASN A 254 -27.94 -14.34 -10.15
C ASN A 254 -29.07 -14.97 -9.29
N ASP A 255 -30.07 -14.15 -8.90
CA ASP A 255 -31.21 -14.52 -8.05
C ASP A 255 -30.88 -14.94 -6.60
N TYR A 256 -29.63 -14.80 -6.16
CA TYR A 256 -29.22 -14.96 -4.76
C TYR A 256 -29.08 -13.60 -4.10
N THR A 257 -29.90 -13.35 -3.08
CA THR A 257 -29.75 -12.18 -2.21
C THR A 257 -28.96 -12.57 -0.97
N VAL A 258 -27.83 -11.90 -0.77
CA VAL A 258 -27.02 -11.99 0.44
C VAL A 258 -26.80 -10.59 0.99
N THR A 259 -26.58 -10.48 2.29
CA THR A 259 -26.08 -9.24 2.88
C THR A 259 -24.63 -9.01 2.47
N LEU A 260 -24.18 -7.76 2.43
CA LEU A 260 -22.78 -7.42 2.20
C LEU A 260 -21.87 -8.10 3.24
N ARG A 261 -22.34 -8.23 4.50
CA ARG A 261 -21.66 -9.02 5.54
C ARG A 261 -21.47 -10.48 5.11
N GLU A 262 -22.52 -11.13 4.62
CA GLU A 262 -22.44 -12.51 4.15
C GLU A 262 -21.51 -12.63 2.93
N GLY A 263 -21.47 -11.62 2.05
CA GLY A 263 -20.48 -11.52 0.98
C GLY A 263 -19.03 -11.59 1.49
N PHE A 264 -18.70 -10.79 2.51
CA PHE A 264 -17.36 -10.86 3.13
C PHE A 264 -17.11 -12.19 3.85
N PHE A 265 -18.12 -12.81 4.48
CA PHE A 265 -17.96 -14.12 5.11
C PHE A 265 -17.70 -15.23 4.08
N LEU A 266 -18.30 -15.15 2.90
CA LEU A 266 -18.00 -16.05 1.78
C LEU A 266 -16.56 -15.85 1.29
N LEU A 267 -16.11 -14.60 1.11
CA LEU A 267 -14.71 -14.32 0.76
C LEU A 267 -13.72 -14.82 1.82
N TYR A 268 -14.01 -14.65 3.11
CA TYR A 268 -13.24 -15.25 4.19
C TYR A 268 -13.04 -16.76 3.97
N GLY A 269 -14.12 -17.48 3.64
CA GLY A 269 -14.07 -18.91 3.33
C GLY A 269 -13.16 -19.26 2.16
N VAL A 270 -13.16 -18.43 1.11
CA VAL A 270 -12.23 -18.57 -0.02
C VAL A 270 -10.79 -18.39 0.45
N PHE A 271 -10.50 -17.33 1.21
CA PHE A 271 -9.13 -16.95 1.56
C PHE A 271 -8.46 -17.78 2.67
N LEU A 272 -9.23 -18.56 3.43
CA LEU A 272 -8.73 -19.45 4.49
C LEU A 272 -7.57 -20.36 4.04
N LEU A 273 -7.58 -20.80 2.79
CA LEU A 273 -6.60 -21.78 2.26
C LEU A 273 -5.34 -21.13 1.67
N TYR A 274 -5.29 -19.80 1.58
CA TYR A 274 -4.21 -19.08 0.92
C TYR A 274 -3.13 -18.57 1.89
N GLY A 275 -3.46 -18.51 3.20
CA GLY A 275 -2.48 -18.23 4.26
C GLY A 275 -1.82 -16.85 4.14
N TYR A 276 -2.49 -15.89 3.51
CA TYR A 276 -2.03 -14.50 3.43
C TYR A 276 -1.88 -13.91 4.82
N GLN A 277 -0.84 -13.08 4.99
CA GLN A 277 -0.57 -12.41 6.26
C GLN A 277 -0.01 -11.02 5.98
N GLN A 278 -0.44 -10.04 6.77
CA GLN A 278 0.26 -8.76 6.87
C GLN A 278 1.61 -8.95 7.59
N GLN A 279 2.54 -8.04 7.32
CA GLN A 279 3.78 -7.90 8.10
C GLN A 279 3.46 -7.56 9.56
N GLN A 280 4.40 -7.80 10.47
CA GLN A 280 4.23 -7.55 11.91
C GLN A 280 5.16 -6.47 12.45
N ASN A 281 6.30 -6.22 11.80
CA ASN A 281 7.25 -5.22 12.28
C ASN A 281 6.63 -3.83 12.26
N ASN A 282 6.69 -3.15 13.41
CA ASN A 282 6.22 -1.77 13.59
C ASN A 282 4.85 -1.47 12.95
N TYR A 283 3.92 -2.43 13.03
CA TYR A 283 2.59 -2.30 12.44
C TYR A 283 1.70 -1.42 13.31
N THR A 284 1.22 -0.31 12.75
CA THR A 284 0.42 0.71 13.44
C THR A 284 -1.00 0.73 12.89
N VAL A 285 -1.97 0.46 13.78
CA VAL A 285 -3.40 0.62 13.49
C VAL A 285 -3.94 1.85 14.22
N PHE A 286 -4.43 2.81 13.46
CA PHE A 286 -5.07 4.03 13.97
C PHE A 286 -6.54 4.08 13.56
N GLY A 287 -7.33 4.95 14.19
CA GLY A 287 -8.73 5.14 13.84
C GLY A 287 -9.03 6.57 13.39
N THR A 288 -10.00 6.70 12.50
CA THR A 288 -10.61 7.95 12.04
C THR A 288 -12.11 7.93 12.32
N ASN A 289 -12.75 9.09 12.26
CA ASN A 289 -14.21 9.13 12.28
C ASN A 289 -14.79 8.60 10.96
N LEU A 290 -16.02 8.11 11.01
CA LEU A 290 -16.82 7.88 9.81
C LEU A 290 -17.18 9.22 9.17
N TYR A 291 -17.45 9.19 7.87
CA TYR A 291 -17.79 10.37 7.09
C TYR A 291 -19.30 10.49 7.03
N ASP A 292 -19.84 11.61 7.53
CA ASP A 292 -21.29 11.80 7.72
C ASP A 292 -22.10 11.71 6.42
N GLU A 293 -21.46 11.95 5.27
CA GLU A 293 -22.06 11.89 3.94
C GLU A 293 -22.30 10.46 3.43
N TYR A 294 -21.77 9.44 4.11
CA TYR A 294 -21.85 8.03 3.70
C TYR A 294 -22.49 7.15 4.78
N LEU A 295 -23.52 7.64 5.48
CA LEU A 295 -24.13 6.94 6.61
C LEU A 295 -25.41 6.18 6.27
N ASP A 296 -25.93 6.25 5.05
CA ASP A 296 -27.12 5.49 4.68
C ASP A 296 -26.79 4.01 4.48
N ASN A 297 -27.71 3.11 4.83
CA ASN A 297 -27.50 1.66 4.64
C ASN A 297 -27.72 1.25 3.17
N THR A 298 -26.91 1.81 2.28
CA THR A 298 -26.84 1.48 0.85
C THR A 298 -25.47 0.89 0.52
N ALA A 299 -25.37 0.17 -0.59
CA ALA A 299 -24.06 -0.30 -1.06
C ALA A 299 -23.16 0.88 -1.45
N GLU A 300 -23.74 1.89 -2.11
CA GLU A 300 -23.06 3.13 -2.52
C GLU A 300 -22.40 3.83 -1.33
N ASP A 301 -23.13 4.10 -0.25
CA ASP A 301 -22.59 4.72 0.96
C ASP A 301 -21.55 3.84 1.64
N TRP A 302 -21.77 2.52 1.72
CA TRP A 302 -20.78 1.65 2.35
C TRP A 302 -19.44 1.65 1.62
N PHE A 303 -19.47 1.59 0.28
CA PHE A 303 -18.25 1.66 -0.51
C PHE A 303 -17.69 3.08 -0.59
N GLY A 304 -18.53 4.12 -0.62
CA GLY A 304 -18.11 5.52 -0.46
C GLY A 304 -17.37 5.73 0.87
N GLN A 305 -17.90 5.14 1.96
CA GLN A 305 -17.24 5.12 3.25
C GLN A 305 -15.89 4.39 3.16
N ALA A 306 -15.80 3.24 2.49
CA ALA A 306 -14.54 2.52 2.30
C ALA A 306 -13.51 3.34 1.51
N GLY A 307 -13.91 3.97 0.41
CA GLY A 307 -13.05 4.84 -0.39
C GLY A 307 -12.54 6.04 0.38
N ALA A 308 -13.42 6.74 1.11
CA ALA A 308 -13.05 7.88 1.95
C ALA A 308 -12.07 7.48 3.06
N GLN A 309 -12.18 6.28 3.63
CA GLN A 309 -11.27 5.79 4.66
C GLN A 309 -9.91 5.35 4.09
N HIS A 310 -9.88 4.93 2.83
CA HIS A 310 -8.67 4.54 2.12
C HIS A 310 -7.80 5.71 1.70
N ALA A 311 -8.35 6.92 1.62
CA ALA A 311 -7.65 8.11 1.15
C ALA A 311 -6.37 8.41 1.95
N LEU A 312 -5.30 8.78 1.23
CA LEU A 312 -3.99 9.08 1.82
C LEU A 312 -4.04 10.22 2.86
N ALA A 313 -5.02 11.11 2.77
CA ALA A 313 -5.24 12.20 3.72
C ALA A 313 -5.45 11.72 5.16
N ASN A 314 -6.13 10.59 5.37
CA ASN A 314 -6.31 10.01 6.71
C ASN A 314 -4.97 9.61 7.34
N TYR A 315 -4.10 9.00 6.53
CA TYR A 315 -2.77 8.56 6.93
C TYR A 315 -1.83 9.75 7.20
N ALA A 316 -1.88 10.77 6.34
CA ALA A 316 -1.15 12.00 6.55
C ALA A 316 -1.62 12.74 7.81
N GLY A 317 -2.94 12.85 8.01
CA GLY A 317 -3.54 13.46 9.19
C GLY A 317 -3.13 12.77 10.49
N PHE A 318 -3.10 11.43 10.49
CA PHE A 318 -2.54 10.65 11.61
C PHE A 318 -1.07 11.01 11.91
N LEU A 319 -0.27 11.26 10.88
CA LEU A 319 1.13 11.70 11.00
C LEU A 319 1.29 13.20 11.27
N GLY A 320 0.20 13.95 11.45
CA GLY A 320 0.23 15.40 11.66
C GLY A 320 0.59 16.20 10.41
N VAL A 321 0.42 15.61 9.22
CA VAL A 321 0.66 16.23 7.92
C VAL A 321 -0.68 16.61 7.28
N MET A 322 -0.80 17.88 6.89
CA MET A 322 -1.94 18.33 6.09
C MET A 322 -1.58 18.22 4.60
N LEU A 323 -2.30 17.38 3.87
CA LEU A 323 -2.12 17.28 2.42
C LEU A 323 -2.95 18.36 1.70
N PRO A 324 -2.41 18.95 0.62
CA PRO A 324 -3.19 19.77 -0.30
C PRO A 324 -4.31 18.97 -0.98
N VAL A 325 -5.40 19.65 -1.30
CA VAL A 325 -6.51 19.06 -2.07
C VAL A 325 -6.14 19.02 -3.55
N LEU A 326 -6.05 17.82 -4.12
CA LEU A 326 -5.83 17.62 -5.57
C LEU A 326 -7.18 17.43 -6.28
N PRO A 327 -7.68 18.40 -7.09
CA PRO A 327 -9.06 18.44 -7.58
C PRO A 327 -9.51 17.27 -8.49
N SER A 328 -8.63 16.31 -8.80
CA SER A 328 -8.90 15.18 -9.69
C SER A 328 -8.45 13.82 -9.13
N GLN A 329 -8.10 13.72 -7.84
CA GLN A 329 -7.50 12.51 -7.26
C GLN A 329 -8.22 12.08 -5.97
N PRO A 330 -9.32 11.30 -6.05
CA PRO A 330 -10.07 10.85 -4.88
C PRO A 330 -9.21 9.99 -3.92
N MET A 331 -8.21 9.28 -4.43
CA MET A 331 -7.23 8.52 -3.63
C MET A 331 -6.40 9.37 -2.65
N VAL A 332 -6.37 10.68 -2.88
CA VAL A 332 -5.65 11.67 -2.10
C VAL A 332 -6.61 12.58 -1.32
N GLN A 333 -7.89 12.62 -1.71
CA GLN A 333 -8.89 13.52 -1.16
C GLN A 333 -9.77 12.80 -0.15
N HIS A 334 -10.02 13.45 0.98
CA HIS A 334 -11.25 13.54 1.76
C HIS A 334 -10.80 14.13 3.10
N VAL A 335 -11.15 15.39 3.35
CA VAL A 335 -10.97 16.12 4.62
C VAL A 335 -12.33 16.67 5.00
#